data_AF-A0A336JY20-F1
#
_entry.id   AF-A0A336JY20-F1
#
_cell.length_a   1.000
_cell.length_b   1.000
_cell.length_c   1.000
_cell.angle_alpha   90.00
_cell.angle_beta   90.00
_cell.angle_gamma   90.00
#
_symmetry.space_group_name_H-M   'P 1'
#
loop_
_entity.id
_entity.type
_entity.pdbx_description
1 polymer ?
#
loop_
_entity_poly.entity_id
_entity_poly.type
_entity_poly.pdbx_seq_one_letter_code
_entity_poly.pdbx_strand_id
1 'polypeptide(L)'
;MPQIWVTYDELAEIMGCDHAGAREAVAAIPLDCRKSRDGHTRAKLSPWLTEVFFDRLLQKRLDRELATCAGNLRAMRERMEIRSSAAPKYQAAS
;
A
#
# COMPACT_ATOMS: atom_id res chain seq x y z
N MET A 1 -10.92 -13.18 16.49
CA MET A 1 -10.19 -12.28 15.57
C MET A 1 -8.83 -11.93 16.19
N PRO A 2 -7.77 -11.74 15.39
CA PRO A 2 -6.48 -11.29 15.91
C PRO A 2 -6.62 -9.93 16.60
N GLN A 3 -5.86 -9.72 17.68
CA GLN A 3 -5.79 -8.42 18.34
C GLN A 3 -4.65 -7.61 17.72
N ILE A 4 -4.99 -6.65 16.87
CA ILE A 4 -4.02 -5.78 16.21
C ILE A 4 -3.85 -4.50 17.04
N TRP A 5 -2.59 -4.18 17.36
CA TRP A 5 -2.21 -2.99 18.11
C TRP A 5 -1.33 -2.11 17.23
N VAL A 6 -1.73 -0.85 17.02
CA VAL A 6 -1.05 0.09 16.12
C VAL A 6 -0.67 1.37 16.86
N THR A 7 0.39 2.05 16.44
CA THR A 7 0.73 3.39 16.94
C THR A 7 -0.31 4.41 16.47
N TYR A 8 -0.28 5.62 17.03
CA TYR A 8 -1.15 6.70 16.54
C TYR A 8 -0.80 7.14 15.11
N ASP A 9 0.46 7.04 14.71
CA ASP A 9 0.88 7.32 13.33
C ASP A 9 0.31 6.27 12.36
N GLU A 10 0.40 4.99 12.72
CA GLU A 10 -0.20 3.91 11.93
C GLU A 10 -1.74 4.02 11.90
N LEU A 11 -2.37 4.40 13.02
CA LEU A 11 -3.81 4.66 13.07
C LEU A 11 -4.21 5.85 12.18
N ALA A 12 -3.41 6.91 12.17
CA ALA A 12 -3.61 8.07 11.32
C ALA A 12 -3.60 7.68 9.84
N GLU A 13 -2.65 6.83 9.43
CA GLU A 13 -2.62 6.28 8.07
C GLU A 13 -3.89 5.47 7.72
N ILE A 14 -4.38 4.65 8.65
CA ILE A 14 -5.60 3.83 8.46
C ILE A 14 -6.82 4.75 8.27
N MET A 15 -6.95 5.76 9.12
CA MET A 15 -8.08 6.68 9.15
C MET A 15 -7.99 7.80 8.09
N GLY A 16 -6.82 8.00 7.48
CA GLY A 16 -6.58 9.09 6.54
C GLY A 16 -6.54 10.47 7.21
N CYS A 17 -6.10 10.53 8.46
CA CYS A 17 -5.92 11.77 9.23
C CYS A 17 -4.44 11.96 9.62
N ASP A 18 -4.16 13.00 10.40
CA ASP A 18 -2.85 13.22 11.02
C ASP A 18 -2.79 12.61 12.44
N HIS A 19 -1.60 12.66 13.06
CA HIS A 19 -1.40 12.12 14.41
C HIS A 19 -2.36 12.72 15.45
N ALA A 20 -2.63 14.03 15.37
CA ALA A 20 -3.54 14.72 16.26
C ALA A 20 -4.97 14.21 16.08
N GLY A 21 -5.44 14.10 14.83
CA GLY A 21 -6.74 13.53 14.50
C GLY A 21 -6.89 12.08 14.91
N ALA A 22 -5.84 11.25 14.82
CA ALA A 22 -5.86 9.88 15.32
C ALA A 22 -6.00 9.84 16.86
N ARG A 23 -5.32 10.75 17.56
CA ARG A 23 -5.46 10.88 19.03
C ARG A 23 -6.86 11.33 19.42
N GLU A 24 -7.45 12.27 18.69
CA GLU A 24 -8.84 12.70 18.89
C GLU A 24 -9.82 11.56 18.61
N ALA A 25 -9.59 10.79 17.54
CA ALA A 25 -10.41 9.63 17.21
C ALA A 25 -10.38 8.56 18.30
N VAL A 26 -9.21 8.29 18.91
CA VAL A 26 -9.07 7.38 20.06
C VAL A 26 -9.82 7.90 21.30
N ALA A 27 -9.91 9.22 21.47
CA ALA A 27 -10.68 9.80 22.57
C ALA A 27 -12.20 9.73 22.31
N ALA A 28 -12.62 9.90 21.06
CA ALA A 28 -14.04 9.85 20.64
C ALA A 28 -14.56 8.41 20.52
N ILE A 29 -13.72 7.48 20.05
CA ILE A 29 -13.98 6.04 19.94
C ILE A 29 -13.11 5.38 21.00
N PRO A 30 -13.67 4.91 22.12
CA PRO A 30 -12.89 4.40 23.24
C PRO A 30 -12.18 3.09 22.88
N LEU A 31 -10.99 3.21 22.27
CA LEU A 31 -10.12 2.09 21.91
C LEU A 31 -9.23 1.74 23.10
N ASP A 32 -8.98 0.44 23.30
CA ASP A 32 -8.01 -0.02 24.30
C ASP A 32 -6.63 0.56 23.95
N CYS A 33 -6.00 1.28 24.88
CA CYS A 33 -4.68 1.88 24.69
C CYS A 33 -3.66 1.29 25.66
N ARG A 34 -2.44 1.05 25.18
CA ARG A 34 -1.32 0.62 26.03
C ARG A 34 -0.02 1.27 25.62
N LYS A 35 0.81 1.61 26.60
CA LYS A 35 2.21 1.99 26.36
C LYS A 35 3.03 0.74 26.11
N SER A 36 3.79 0.72 25.02
CA SER A 36 4.68 -0.38 24.67
C SER A 36 6.10 -0.12 25.19
N ARG A 37 6.96 -1.15 25.14
CA ARG A 37 8.34 -1.11 25.63
C ARG A 37 9.23 -0.13 24.87
N ASP A 38 8.90 0.14 23.61
CA ASP A 38 9.56 1.12 22.75
C ASP A 38 9.09 2.56 23.02
N GLY A 39 8.28 2.79 24.06
CA GLY A 39 7.83 4.12 24.47
C GLY A 39 6.60 4.63 23.73
N HIS A 40 6.22 4.01 22.61
CA HIS A 40 5.03 4.40 21.85
C HIS A 40 3.73 3.92 22.51
N THR A 41 2.73 4.78 22.50
CA THR A 41 1.35 4.42 22.83
C THR A 41 0.71 3.74 21.62
N ARG A 42 0.07 2.60 21.85
CA ARG A 42 -0.64 1.85 20.82
C ARG A 42 -2.11 1.70 21.17
N ALA A 43 -2.96 1.90 20.17
CA ALA A 43 -4.39 1.62 20.23
C ALA A 43 -4.68 0.24 19.64
N LYS A 44 -5.58 -0.50 20.25
CA LYS A 44 -6.09 -1.76 19.73
C LYS A 44 -7.21 -1.44 18.74
N LEU A 45 -7.14 -2.04 17.55
CA LEU A 45 -8.16 -1.84 16.54
C LEU A 45 -9.49 -2.49 16.98
N SER A 46 -10.59 -1.78 16.77
CA SER A 46 -11.93 -2.35 16.80
C SER A 46 -12.14 -3.30 15.60
N PRO A 47 -13.18 -4.14 15.57
CA PRO A 47 -13.47 -4.98 14.42
C PRO A 47 -13.60 -4.20 13.11
N TRP A 48 -14.33 -3.08 13.13
CA TRP A 48 -14.48 -2.20 11.96
C TRP A 48 -13.13 -1.60 11.50
N LEU A 49 -12.32 -1.09 12.43
CA LEU A 49 -10.98 -0.58 12.08
C LEU A 49 -10.04 -1.68 11.58
N THR A 50 -10.24 -2.93 12.04
CA THR A 50 -9.48 -4.09 11.58
C THR A 50 -9.82 -4.41 10.12
N GLU A 51 -11.09 -4.33 9.72
CA GLU A 51 -11.50 -4.47 8.32
C GLU A 51 -10.88 -3.39 7.44
N VAL A 52 -10.98 -2.11 7.84
CA VAL A 52 -10.36 -0.99 7.13
C VAL A 52 -8.84 -1.16 7.01
N PHE A 53 -8.19 -1.65 8.06
CA PHE A 53 -6.74 -1.95 8.03
C PHE A 53 -6.41 -3.02 6.98
N PHE A 54 -7.17 -4.11 6.92
CA PHE A 54 -6.95 -5.16 5.93
C PHE A 54 -7.21 -4.68 4.51
N ASP A 55 -8.27 -3.90 4.28
CA ASP A 55 -8.56 -3.32 2.97
C ASP A 55 -7.40 -2.42 2.49
N ARG A 56 -6.87 -1.56 3.37
CA ARG A 56 -5.72 -0.72 3.07
C ARG A 56 -4.46 -1.53 2.80
N LEU A 57 -4.22 -2.59 3.57
CA LEU A 57 -3.06 -3.48 3.37
C LEU A 57 -3.15 -4.21 2.04
N LEU A 58 -4.34 -4.72 1.69
CA LEU A 58 -4.61 -5.39 0.42
C LEU A 58 -4.46 -4.41 -0.74
N GLN A 59 -5.03 -3.20 -0.64
CA GLN A 59 -4.88 -2.16 -1.66
C GLN A 59 -3.40 -1.82 -1.91
N LYS A 60 -2.63 -1.54 -0.85
CA LYS A 60 -1.17 -1.26 -0.95
C LYS A 60 -0.40 -2.42 -1.59
N ARG A 61 -0.87 -3.66 -1.44
CA ARG A 61 -0.25 -4.83 -2.09
C ARG A 61 -0.63 -4.90 -3.56
N LEU A 62 -1.92 -4.78 -3.89
CA LEU A 62 -2.42 -4.81 -5.26
C LEU A 62 -1.78 -3.69 -6.10
N ASP A 63 -1.66 -2.47 -5.56
CA ASP A 63 -1.02 -1.36 -6.26
C ASP A 63 0.45 -1.67 -6.63
N ARG A 64 1.18 -2.36 -5.74
CA ARG A 64 2.56 -2.79 -6.00
C ARG A 64 2.63 -3.88 -7.07
N GLU A 65 1.73 -4.86 -7.01
CA GLU A 65 1.65 -5.94 -8.01
C GLU A 65 1.28 -5.36 -9.39
N LEU A 66 0.30 -4.46 -9.46
CA LEU A 66 -0.09 -3.76 -10.69
C LEU A 66 1.05 -2.91 -11.25
N ALA A 67 1.75 -2.14 -10.41
CA ALA A 67 2.90 -1.35 -10.85
C ALA A 67 4.02 -2.23 -11.44
N THR A 68 4.25 -3.40 -10.84
CA THR A 68 5.22 -4.40 -11.33
C THR A 68 4.80 -4.95 -12.69
N CYS A 69 3.53 -5.38 -12.82
CA CYS A 69 2.99 -5.86 -14.09
C CYS A 69 3.08 -4.80 -15.20
N ALA A 70 2.70 -3.56 -14.90
CA ALA A 70 2.81 -2.44 -15.82
C ALA A 70 4.28 -2.14 -16.22
N GLY A 71 5.23 -2.31 -15.30
CA GLY A 71 6.66 -2.24 -15.59
C GLY A 71 7.11 -3.34 -16.56
N ASN A 72 6.70 -4.59 -16.32
CA ASN A 72 7.05 -5.73 -17.17
C ASN A 72 6.50 -5.58 -18.60
N LEU A 73 5.25 -5.12 -18.74
CA LEU A 73 4.64 -4.88 -20.06
C LEU A 73 5.38 -3.79 -20.84
N ARG A 74 5.78 -2.70 -20.17
CA ARG A 74 6.60 -1.65 -20.79
C ARG A 74 7.95 -2.18 -21.25
N ALA A 75 8.66 -2.91 -20.40
CA ALA A 75 9.93 -3.53 -20.75
C ALA A 75 9.81 -4.52 -21.92
N MET A 76 8.71 -5.28 -21.98
CA MET A 76 8.45 -6.18 -23.11
C MET A 76 8.24 -5.41 -24.41
N ARG A 77 7.45 -4.34 -24.39
CA ARG A 77 7.22 -3.46 -25.54
C ARG A 77 8.54 -2.89 -26.06
N GLU A 78 9.37 -2.33 -25.18
CA GLU A 78 10.67 -1.75 -25.54
C GLU A 78 11.58 -2.78 -26.24
N ARG A 79 11.64 -4.02 -25.72
CA ARG A 79 12.40 -5.10 -26.35
C ARG A 79 11.86 -5.47 -27.74
N MET A 80 10.54 -5.48 -27.92
CA MET A 80 9.92 -5.76 -29.21
C MET A 80 10.21 -4.64 -30.23
N GLU A 81 10.17 -3.38 -29.81
CA GLU A 81 10.50 -2.23 -30.66
C GLU A 81 11.98 -2.24 -31.07
N ILE A 82 12.90 -2.52 -30.14
CA ILE A 82 14.33 -2.69 -30.43
C ILE A 82 14.51 -3.80 -31.49
N ARG A 83 13.91 -4.98 -31.27
CA ARG A 83 13.98 -6.10 -32.23
C ARG A 83 13.39 -5.73 -33.59
N SER A 84 12.28 -5.02 -33.63
CA SER A 84 11.65 -4.56 -34.88
C SER A 84 12.53 -3.57 -35.63
N SER A 85 13.24 -2.69 -34.93
CA SER A 85 14.15 -1.72 -35.54
C SER A 85 15.45 -2.36 -36.06
N ALA A 86 15.87 -3.48 -35.46
CA ALA A 86 17.06 -4.23 -35.84
C ALA A 86 16.82 -5.26 -36.96
N ALA A 87 15.57 -5.53 -37.35
CA ALA A 87 15.27 -6.42 -38.46
C ALA A 87 15.69 -5.76 -39.80
N PRO A 88 16.46 -6.45 -40.67
CA PRO A 88 16.89 -5.87 -41.94
C PRO A 88 15.67 -5.56 -42.82
N LYS A 89 15.57 -4.31 -43.28
CA LYS A 89 14.61 -3.95 -44.32
C LYS A 89 15.05 -4.67 -45.59
N TYR A 90 14.35 -5.75 -45.96
CA TYR A 90 14.53 -6.36 -47.28
C TYR A 90 14.20 -5.29 -48.33
N GLN A 91 15.24 -4.66 -48.88
CA GLN A 91 15.13 -3.88 -50.10
C GLN A 91 14.96 -4.89 -51.23
N ALA A 92 13.74 -4.99 -51.76
CA ALA A 92 13.50 -5.70 -53.01
C ALA A 92 14.24 -4.95 -54.13
N ALA A 93 15.35 -5.52 -54.60
CA ALA A 93 16.03 -5.07 -55.80
C ALA A 93 15.15 -5.43 -57.01
N SER A 94 14.78 -4.42 -57.80
CA SER A 94 14.26 -4.56 -59.17
C SER A 94 15.39 -4.42 -60.18
#